data_AF-A0A7H0NT67-F1
#
_entry.id   AF-A0A7H0NT67-F1
#
_cell.length_a   1.000
_cell.length_b   1.000
_cell.length_c   1.000
_cell.angle_alpha   90.00
_cell.angle_beta   90.00
_cell.angle_gamma   90.00
#
_symmetry.space_group_name_H-M   'P 1'
#
loop_
_entity.id
_entity.type
_entity.pdbx_description
1 polymer ?
#
loop_
_entity_poly.entity_id
_entity_poly.type
_entity_poly.pdbx_seq_one_letter_code
_entity_poly.pdbx_strand_id
1 'polypeptide(L)'
;MTRSVQALAYARPSSLESSQVGPSLGLETSGGLTPRGAEAHPRFFAGFLSDPRIAARGLLAVADVAAARYYQRTLPASLDPVVTGNGDRLRFESFSGCCGVYARLDVLQEGLDGRETGHGTTNVDVNPPLREALSRITADDPLHLRVGPEEMAVTTLDGPVVEKKVPLPDRWLRGFAEAQVASARFDLRAELTAAQAVAFLRSLPRSSPSGRAARGARWVVASGGSLRPTTRPVPGAVCLPGPERLAALQRVLRDATALRVYGPVADGAAAASAWEVVLPGMRLTLTLSPDSSRGFSGEGGVLEALATDDAAADAELVSVLLAWEPRIEPASLAEQSGLGVERVRAALTRLGTAGRVGYDLADAAYFHRELPYDADRAERHNPRLVAARRLVGEGAVSLDGARATVASGDRRYQVRESGSAFSCTCQWWADYRGRRGPCKHALAVRMVRRGATVAGGVR
;
A
#
# COMPACT_ATOMS: atom_id res chain seq x y z
N MET A 1 -8.28 -7.19 23.39
CA MET A 1 -7.58 -6.15 22.62
C MET A 1 -8.59 -5.11 22.20
N THR A 2 -8.62 -3.99 22.89
CA THR A 2 -9.41 -2.82 22.51
C THR A 2 -8.92 -2.34 21.15
N ARG A 3 -9.80 -2.35 20.13
CA ARG A 3 -9.54 -1.63 18.87
C ARG A 3 -9.44 -0.16 19.25
N SER A 4 -8.24 0.41 19.25
CA SER A 4 -8.10 1.87 19.32
C SER A 4 -8.62 2.44 18.01
N VAL A 5 -9.88 2.86 18.05
CA VAL A 5 -10.58 3.55 16.98
C VAL A 5 -9.99 4.95 16.92
N GLN A 6 -9.31 5.29 15.83
CA GLN A 6 -9.05 6.69 15.54
C GLN A 6 -10.34 7.24 14.93
N ALA A 7 -10.98 8.17 15.63
CA ALA A 7 -12.12 8.88 15.09
C ALA A 7 -11.61 9.89 14.06
N LEU A 8 -12.19 9.87 12.85
CA LEU A 8 -11.94 10.90 11.85
C LEU A 8 -12.96 12.02 12.11
N ALA A 9 -12.47 13.21 12.42
CA ALA A 9 -13.29 14.40 12.55
C ALA A 9 -13.11 15.23 11.29
N TYR A 10 -14.21 15.51 10.59
CA TYR A 10 -14.24 16.39 9.43
C TYR A 10 -14.98 17.68 9.80
N ALA A 11 -14.50 18.81 9.30
CA ALA A 11 -15.15 20.10 9.54
C ALA A 11 -16.56 20.16 8.92
N ARG A 12 -16.78 19.48 7.80
CA ARG A 12 -18.05 19.29 7.10
C ARG A 12 -17.96 18.06 6.17
N PRO A 13 -19.06 17.56 5.57
CA PRO A 13 -18.98 16.52 4.53
C PRO A 13 -18.30 17.07 3.26
N SER A 14 -17.53 16.22 2.58
CA SER A 14 -17.04 16.55 1.23
C SER A 14 -18.22 16.69 0.25
N SER A 15 -18.13 17.65 -0.66
CA SER A 15 -19.22 18.03 -1.57
C SER A 15 -18.69 18.39 -2.96
N LEU A 16 -19.57 18.29 -3.95
CA LEU A 16 -19.40 18.92 -5.26
C LEU A 16 -20.42 20.06 -5.32
N GLU A 17 -19.93 21.29 -5.31
CA GLU A 17 -20.76 22.50 -5.27
C GLU A 17 -20.68 23.25 -6.60
N SER A 18 -21.74 23.95 -6.97
CA SER A 18 -21.70 24.85 -8.12
C SER A 18 -21.11 26.20 -7.72
N SER A 19 -20.12 26.68 -8.45
CA SER A 19 -19.55 28.02 -8.28
C SER A 19 -19.70 28.86 -9.56
N GLN A 20 -19.37 30.16 -9.47
CA GLN A 20 -19.38 31.05 -10.65
C GLN A 20 -18.42 30.62 -11.76
N VAL A 21 -17.39 29.82 -11.44
CA VAL A 21 -16.34 29.38 -12.37
C VAL A 21 -16.51 27.90 -12.76
N GLY A 22 -17.65 27.28 -12.42
CA GLY A 22 -17.95 25.87 -12.66
C GLY A 22 -18.04 25.04 -11.37
N PRO A 23 -18.12 23.71 -11.47
CA PRO A 23 -18.16 22.83 -10.30
C PRO A 23 -16.87 22.94 -9.46
N SER A 24 -17.05 23.00 -8.14
CA SER A 24 -16.00 23.00 -7.13
C SER A 24 -16.10 21.72 -6.30
N LEU A 25 -15.10 20.86 -6.43
CA LEU A 25 -14.96 19.64 -5.64
C LEU A 25 -14.19 19.95 -4.36
N GLY A 26 -14.90 19.99 -3.24
CA GLY A 26 -14.32 20.11 -1.91
C GLY A 26 -14.11 18.74 -1.27
N LEU A 27 -12.86 18.29 -1.18
CA LEU A 27 -12.48 17.13 -0.37
C LEU A 27 -12.10 17.59 1.04
N GLU A 28 -12.99 17.35 2.00
CA GLU A 28 -12.77 17.71 3.38
C GLU A 28 -11.81 16.73 4.04
N THR A 29 -10.83 17.29 4.76
CA THR A 29 -9.74 16.56 5.38
C THR A 29 -10.00 16.36 6.85
N SER A 30 -9.62 15.20 7.38
CA SER A 30 -9.54 14.99 8.83
C SER A 30 -8.22 15.53 9.40
N GLY A 31 -7.93 15.17 10.67
CA GLY A 31 -6.59 15.33 11.23
C GLY A 31 -5.52 14.65 10.39
N GLY A 32 -4.38 15.32 10.21
CA GLY A 32 -3.27 14.84 9.39
C GLY A 32 -1.91 15.38 9.85
N LEU A 33 -0.85 14.89 9.23
CA LEU A 33 0.53 15.32 9.49
C LEU A 33 1.05 16.12 8.30
N THR A 34 1.75 17.22 8.58
CA THR A 34 2.40 18.12 7.60
C THR A 34 3.85 18.37 8.04
N PRO A 35 4.69 19.05 7.24
CA PRO A 35 6.01 19.50 7.69
C PRO A 35 5.99 20.35 8.98
N ARG A 36 4.85 20.96 9.33
CA ARG A 36 4.68 21.75 10.56
C ARG A 36 4.22 20.93 11.76
N GLY A 37 4.01 19.63 11.59
CA GLY A 37 3.50 18.72 12.61
C GLY A 37 2.04 18.33 12.39
N ALA A 38 1.34 17.95 13.46
CA ALA A 38 -0.05 17.56 13.41
C ALA A 38 -0.96 18.78 13.19
N GLU A 39 -1.82 18.72 12.17
CA GLU A 39 -2.81 19.74 11.85
C GLU A 39 -4.22 19.12 11.87
N ALA A 40 -5.21 19.86 12.37
CA ALA A 40 -6.58 19.35 12.52
C ALA A 40 -7.29 19.11 11.18
N HIS A 41 -7.08 19.99 10.20
CA HIS A 41 -7.67 19.92 8.87
C HIS A 41 -6.70 20.53 7.84
N PRO A 42 -5.62 19.82 7.48
CA PRO A 42 -4.58 20.39 6.64
C PRO A 42 -5.08 20.64 5.21
N ARG A 43 -4.59 21.71 4.58
CA ARG A 43 -4.89 22.06 3.20
C ARG A 43 -3.71 21.68 2.30
N PHE A 44 -3.98 20.89 1.27
CA PHE A 44 -2.95 20.41 0.34
C PHE A 44 -3.08 21.01 -1.05
N PHE A 45 -4.27 21.38 -1.48
CA PHE A 45 -4.44 21.89 -2.84
C PHE A 45 -5.69 22.75 -2.99
N ALA A 46 -5.61 23.71 -3.88
CA ALA A 46 -6.75 24.43 -4.42
C ALA A 46 -6.38 24.89 -5.83
N GLY A 47 -7.06 24.37 -6.85
CA GLY A 47 -6.77 24.69 -8.24
C GLY A 47 -7.63 23.90 -9.22
N PHE A 48 -7.51 24.22 -10.51
CA PHE A 48 -8.21 23.49 -11.56
C PHE A 48 -7.50 22.19 -11.90
N LEU A 49 -8.29 21.19 -12.31
CA LEU A 49 -7.80 19.95 -12.86
C LEU A 49 -7.82 20.02 -14.39
N SER A 50 -6.75 19.53 -15.02
CA SER A 50 -6.63 19.50 -16.49
C SER A 50 -7.65 18.55 -17.11
N ASP A 51 -7.92 17.41 -16.45
CA ASP A 51 -8.86 16.39 -16.90
C ASP A 51 -9.89 16.03 -15.80
N PRO A 52 -10.93 16.87 -15.60
CA PRO A 52 -11.96 16.72 -14.57
C PRO A 52 -12.61 15.34 -14.49
N ARG A 53 -13.05 14.82 -15.64
CA ARG A 53 -13.70 13.51 -15.74
C ARG A 53 -12.75 12.39 -15.33
N ILE A 54 -11.48 12.46 -15.74
CA ILE A 54 -10.48 11.42 -15.44
C ILE A 54 -10.22 11.38 -13.94
N ALA A 55 -9.99 12.54 -13.32
CA ALA A 55 -9.82 12.66 -11.87
C ALA A 55 -11.03 12.11 -11.11
N ALA A 56 -12.24 12.49 -11.51
CA ALA A 56 -13.47 12.02 -10.86
C ALA A 56 -13.62 10.50 -10.94
N ARG A 57 -13.37 9.89 -12.11
CA ARG A 57 -13.43 8.43 -12.30
C ARG A 57 -12.30 7.69 -11.56
N GLY A 58 -11.11 8.27 -11.51
CA GLY A 58 -9.98 7.75 -10.74
C GLY A 58 -10.26 7.75 -9.24
N LEU A 59 -10.74 8.87 -8.68
CA LEU A 59 -11.08 8.98 -7.26
C LEU A 59 -12.19 8.01 -6.88
N LEU A 60 -13.20 7.92 -7.74
CA LEU A 60 -14.23 6.90 -7.66
C LEU A 60 -13.64 5.48 -7.64
N ALA A 61 -12.68 5.14 -8.49
CA ALA A 61 -12.06 3.81 -8.49
C ALA A 61 -11.33 3.50 -7.18
N VAL A 62 -10.59 4.46 -6.61
CA VAL A 62 -9.96 4.34 -5.28
C VAL A 62 -11.04 4.12 -4.20
N ALA A 63 -12.14 4.88 -4.26
CA ALA A 63 -13.23 4.77 -3.31
C ALA A 63 -13.99 3.43 -3.44
N ASP A 64 -14.13 2.87 -4.64
CA ASP A 64 -14.70 1.53 -4.85
C ASP A 64 -13.86 0.44 -4.20
N VAL A 65 -12.53 0.54 -4.33
CA VAL A 65 -11.64 -0.41 -3.66
C VAL A 65 -11.78 -0.31 -2.15
N ALA A 66 -11.86 0.91 -1.60
CA ALA A 66 -12.10 1.14 -0.17
C ALA A 66 -13.43 0.52 0.34
N ALA A 67 -14.45 0.50 -0.52
CA ALA A 67 -15.75 -0.10 -0.27
C ALA A 67 -15.85 -1.57 -0.68
N ALA A 68 -14.80 -2.17 -1.25
CA ALA A 68 -14.84 -3.54 -1.73
C ALA A 68 -14.35 -4.53 -0.66
N ARG A 69 -14.95 -5.72 -0.65
CA ARG A 69 -14.41 -6.90 0.05
C ARG A 69 -14.43 -8.09 -0.89
N TYR A 70 -13.29 -8.42 -1.50
CA TYR A 70 -13.20 -9.45 -2.55
C TYR A 70 -13.26 -10.89 -2.03
N TYR A 71 -12.90 -11.09 -0.76
CA TYR A 71 -12.99 -12.38 -0.06
C TYR A 71 -13.95 -12.29 1.12
N GLN A 72 -14.87 -13.27 1.24
CA GLN A 72 -15.98 -13.25 2.21
C GLN A 72 -16.80 -11.95 2.09
N ARG A 73 -17.42 -11.77 0.92
CA ARG A 73 -18.25 -10.61 0.55
C ARG A 73 -19.34 -10.39 1.60
N THR A 74 -19.11 -9.44 2.48
CA THR A 74 -20.03 -8.94 3.51
C THR A 74 -20.13 -7.44 3.30
N LEU A 75 -21.29 -6.85 3.58
CA LEU A 75 -21.51 -5.40 3.40
C LEU A 75 -20.48 -4.63 4.25
N PRO A 76 -19.56 -3.88 3.62
CA PRO A 76 -18.55 -3.14 4.36
C PRO A 76 -19.10 -1.76 4.77
N ALA A 77 -18.70 -1.28 5.93
CA ALA A 77 -18.60 0.16 6.14
C ALA A 77 -17.52 0.68 5.15
N SER A 78 -17.88 1.65 4.30
CA SER A 78 -16.91 2.29 3.40
C SER A 78 -15.80 2.92 4.24
N LEU A 79 -14.55 2.61 3.89
CA LEU A 79 -13.38 3.24 4.50
C LEU A 79 -13.01 4.48 3.70
N ASP A 80 -12.47 5.48 4.40
CA ASP A 80 -12.09 6.75 3.76
C ASP A 80 -10.69 6.64 3.18
N PRO A 81 -10.49 6.99 1.88
CA PRO A 81 -9.17 7.04 1.28
C PRO A 81 -8.23 7.99 2.04
N VAL A 82 -6.95 7.72 1.89
CA VAL A 82 -5.87 8.61 2.32
C VAL A 82 -5.49 9.48 1.14
N VAL A 83 -5.22 10.76 1.37
CA VAL A 83 -4.58 11.65 0.40
C VAL A 83 -3.22 12.09 0.95
N THR A 84 -2.22 12.10 0.08
CA THR A 84 -0.89 12.67 0.37
C THR A 84 -0.56 13.73 -0.67
N GLY A 85 -0.13 14.91 -0.22
CA GLY A 85 0.51 15.92 -1.05
C GLY A 85 2.03 15.83 -0.89
N ASN A 86 2.75 15.88 -2.01
CA ASN A 86 4.22 15.74 -2.05
C ASN A 86 4.91 16.88 -2.81
N GLY A 87 4.31 18.06 -2.88
CA GLY A 87 4.84 19.18 -3.65
C GLY A 87 4.46 19.09 -5.13
N ASP A 88 4.76 17.98 -5.80
CA ASP A 88 4.55 17.83 -7.25
C ASP A 88 3.26 17.11 -7.65
N ARG A 89 2.60 16.41 -6.73
CA ARG A 89 1.43 15.58 -7.03
C ARG A 89 0.57 15.28 -5.80
N LEU A 90 -0.68 14.93 -6.07
CA LEU A 90 -1.59 14.35 -5.08
C LEU A 90 -1.69 12.84 -5.27
N ARG A 91 -1.58 12.09 -4.17
CA ARG A 91 -1.70 10.62 -4.16
C ARG A 91 -2.90 10.20 -3.32
N PHE A 92 -3.91 9.62 -3.95
CA PHE A 92 -5.08 9.06 -3.27
C PHE A 92 -4.93 7.55 -3.14
N GLU A 93 -4.97 7.04 -1.92
CA GLU A 93 -4.67 5.64 -1.60
C GLU A 93 -5.81 4.98 -0.83
N SER A 94 -6.07 3.70 -1.12
CA SER A 94 -7.00 2.90 -0.34
C SER A 94 -6.66 1.41 -0.38
N PHE A 95 -7.21 0.65 0.56
CA PHE A 95 -7.19 -0.81 0.54
C PHE A 95 -8.59 -1.38 0.50
N SER A 96 -8.75 -2.58 -0.06
CA SER A 96 -9.99 -3.31 0.15
C SER A 96 -10.18 -3.74 1.59
N GLY A 97 -11.42 -3.99 1.99
CA GLY A 97 -11.76 -4.45 3.34
C GLY A 97 -11.13 -5.80 3.70
N CYS A 98 -10.71 -6.63 2.73
CA CYS A 98 -9.93 -7.84 2.97
C CYS A 98 -8.40 -7.63 2.87
N CYS A 99 -7.95 -6.39 2.65
CA CYS A 99 -6.56 -6.01 2.36
C CYS A 99 -5.95 -6.78 1.17
N GLY A 100 -6.77 -7.28 0.26
CA GLY A 100 -6.29 -7.97 -0.93
C GLY A 100 -5.81 -6.98 -1.99
N VAL A 101 -6.55 -5.89 -2.19
CA VAL A 101 -6.28 -4.93 -3.28
C VAL A 101 -5.85 -3.62 -2.65
N TYR A 102 -4.73 -3.10 -3.09
CA TYR A 102 -4.27 -1.74 -2.82
C TYR A 102 -4.52 -0.90 -4.07
N ALA A 103 -5.15 0.25 -3.93
CA ALA A 103 -5.39 1.21 -5.01
C ALA A 103 -4.62 2.49 -4.74
N ARG A 104 -4.02 3.05 -5.80
CA ARG A 104 -3.43 4.39 -5.78
C ARG A 104 -3.80 5.14 -7.05
N LEU A 105 -4.33 6.35 -6.90
CA LEU A 105 -4.42 7.34 -7.96
C LEU A 105 -3.36 8.40 -7.71
N ASP A 106 -2.41 8.57 -8.63
CA ASP A 106 -1.51 9.71 -8.65
C ASP A 106 -2.08 10.75 -9.63
N VAL A 107 -2.38 11.96 -9.15
CA VAL A 107 -2.67 13.14 -9.99
C VAL A 107 -1.40 13.95 -10.08
N LEU A 108 -0.71 13.81 -11.22
CA LEU A 108 0.61 14.39 -11.47
C LEU A 108 0.50 15.90 -11.71
N GLN A 109 1.64 16.59 -11.73
CA GLN A 109 1.69 18.04 -11.95
C GLN A 109 0.94 18.47 -13.22
N GLU A 110 1.01 17.69 -14.30
CA GLU A 110 0.28 17.97 -15.54
C GLU A 110 -1.24 17.85 -15.37
N GLY A 111 -1.72 16.98 -14.48
CA GLY A 111 -3.13 16.86 -14.12
C GLY A 111 -3.62 17.95 -13.17
N LEU A 112 -2.70 18.67 -12.53
CA LEU A 112 -2.95 19.77 -11.59
C LEU A 112 -2.77 21.16 -12.23
N ASP A 113 -2.84 21.26 -13.56
CA ASP A 113 -2.63 22.50 -14.30
C ASP A 113 -1.27 23.18 -13.98
N GLY A 114 -0.23 22.36 -13.78
CA GLY A 114 1.13 22.83 -13.47
C GLY A 114 1.34 23.28 -12.02
N ARG A 115 0.29 23.30 -11.20
CA ARG A 115 0.30 23.85 -9.83
C ARG A 115 0.98 22.90 -8.86
N GLU A 116 1.74 23.47 -7.94
CA GLU A 116 2.30 22.74 -6.81
C GLU A 116 1.22 22.42 -5.76
N THR A 117 1.47 21.35 -5.02
CA THR A 117 0.67 20.89 -3.88
C THR A 117 1.39 21.24 -2.58
N GLY A 118 0.66 21.35 -1.49
CA GLY A 118 1.23 21.32 -0.15
C GLY A 118 1.80 19.93 0.19
N HIS A 119 2.45 19.85 1.34
CA HIS A 119 2.98 18.61 1.87
C HIS A 119 2.14 18.12 3.05
N GLY A 120 1.83 16.84 3.07
CA GLY A 120 1.15 16.23 4.19
C GLY A 120 0.35 15.00 3.81
N THR A 121 -0.17 14.31 4.82
CA THR A 121 -1.04 13.14 4.65
C THR A 121 -2.26 13.25 5.57
N THR A 122 -3.46 12.97 5.04
CA THR A 122 -4.71 12.94 5.80
C THR A 122 -5.73 12.01 5.14
N ASN A 123 -6.89 11.80 5.76
CA ASN A 123 -8.03 11.14 5.14
C ASN A 123 -8.95 12.14 4.46
N VAL A 124 -9.58 11.71 3.36
CA VAL A 124 -10.63 12.47 2.67
C VAL A 124 -11.96 11.72 2.72
N ASP A 125 -13.02 12.43 3.06
CA ASP A 125 -14.36 11.84 3.09
C ASP A 125 -14.88 11.66 1.65
N VAL A 126 -15.04 10.41 1.20
CA VAL A 126 -15.67 10.10 -0.10
C VAL A 126 -17.04 9.45 0.14
N ASN A 127 -17.95 10.27 0.67
CA ASN A 127 -19.30 9.89 1.07
C ASN A 127 -20.21 9.53 -0.13
N PRO A 128 -21.35 8.85 0.09
CA PRO A 128 -22.26 8.45 -0.99
C PRO A 128 -22.79 9.61 -1.85
N PRO A 129 -23.25 10.75 -1.28
CA PRO A 129 -23.62 11.92 -2.09
C PRO A 129 -22.51 12.40 -3.02
N LEU A 130 -21.26 12.48 -2.52
CA LEU A 130 -20.12 12.87 -3.32
C LEU A 130 -19.85 11.87 -4.45
N ARG A 131 -19.92 10.56 -4.17
CA ARG A 131 -19.75 9.53 -5.19
C ARG A 131 -20.75 9.68 -6.33
N GLU A 132 -22.00 9.96 -6.00
CA GLU A 132 -23.06 10.20 -6.97
C GLU A 132 -22.75 11.44 -7.82
N ALA A 133 -22.31 12.53 -7.19
CA ALA A 133 -21.94 13.76 -7.87
C ALA A 133 -20.74 13.57 -8.81
N LEU A 134 -19.66 12.94 -8.33
CA LEU A 134 -18.48 12.59 -9.14
C LEU A 134 -18.86 11.71 -10.35
N SER A 135 -19.89 10.87 -10.22
CA SER A 135 -20.32 9.99 -11.31
C SER A 135 -20.98 10.73 -12.47
N ARG A 136 -21.39 12.00 -12.26
CA ARG A 136 -22.03 12.87 -13.27
C ARG A 136 -21.06 13.82 -13.96
N ILE A 137 -19.85 14.02 -13.44
CA ILE A 137 -18.86 14.92 -14.03
C ILE A 137 -18.54 14.49 -15.46
N THR A 138 -18.62 15.46 -16.38
CA THR A 138 -18.31 15.28 -17.81
C THR A 138 -16.95 15.87 -18.15
N ALA A 139 -16.50 15.75 -19.40
CA ALA A 139 -15.18 16.23 -19.82
C ALA A 139 -15.11 17.76 -19.94
N ASP A 140 -16.24 18.40 -20.24
CA ASP A 140 -16.30 19.82 -20.60
C ASP A 140 -16.47 20.73 -19.37
N ASP A 141 -16.65 20.15 -18.17
CA ASP A 141 -16.89 20.89 -16.93
C ASP A 141 -15.54 21.29 -16.29
N PRO A 142 -15.14 22.58 -16.25
CA PRO A 142 -13.96 22.99 -15.51
C PRO A 142 -14.14 22.65 -14.03
N LEU A 143 -13.27 21.81 -13.48
CA LEU A 143 -13.40 21.32 -12.10
C LEU A 143 -12.31 21.93 -11.24
N HIS A 144 -12.73 22.80 -10.33
CA HIS A 144 -11.86 23.28 -9.28
C HIS A 144 -11.79 22.23 -8.17
N LEU A 145 -10.61 21.66 -7.93
CA LEU A 145 -10.36 20.74 -6.81
C LEU A 145 -9.81 21.52 -5.62
N ARG A 146 -10.38 21.24 -4.45
CA ARG A 146 -9.84 21.63 -3.15
C ARG A 146 -9.64 20.40 -2.29
N VAL A 147 -8.49 20.32 -1.63
CA VAL A 147 -8.17 19.31 -0.62
C VAL A 147 -7.84 20.04 0.68
N GLY A 148 -8.74 19.93 1.66
CA GLY A 148 -8.73 20.70 2.91
C GLY A 148 -9.80 21.79 2.94
N PRO A 149 -10.08 22.41 4.11
CA PRO A 149 -11.17 23.36 4.28
C PRO A 149 -10.98 24.67 3.47
N GLU A 150 -12.06 25.45 3.30
CA GLU A 150 -11.99 26.83 2.78
C GLU A 150 -11.46 27.80 3.83
N GLU A 151 -10.77 28.85 3.38
CA GLU A 151 -10.47 30.00 4.24
C GLU A 151 -11.73 30.83 4.48
N MET A 152 -12.54 30.40 5.45
CA MET A 152 -13.44 31.27 6.19
C MET A 152 -13.70 30.64 7.57
N ALA A 153 -12.85 31.00 8.52
CA ALA A 153 -13.11 30.77 9.94
C ALA A 153 -14.23 31.71 10.39
N VAL A 154 -15.48 31.38 10.07
CA VAL A 154 -16.60 31.84 10.91
C VAL A 154 -16.57 30.92 12.12
N THR A 155 -15.92 31.39 13.18
CA THR A 155 -16.12 30.86 14.53
C THR A 155 -17.58 31.08 14.92
N THR A 156 -18.46 30.16 14.53
CA THR A 156 -19.64 29.88 15.34
C THR A 156 -19.18 28.98 16.49
N LEU A 157 -19.64 29.30 17.70
CA LEU A 157 -19.18 28.68 18.96
C LEU A 157 -19.36 27.16 19.02
N ASP A 158 -20.12 26.54 18.11
CA ASP A 158 -20.21 25.10 17.88
C ASP A 158 -20.64 24.80 16.42
N GLY A 159 -19.77 25.07 15.44
CA GLY A 159 -20.02 24.68 14.05
C GLY A 159 -20.24 23.16 13.90
N PRO A 160 -21.01 22.68 12.90
CA PRO A 160 -21.36 21.27 12.78
C PRO A 160 -20.15 20.42 12.36
N VAL A 161 -19.37 19.94 13.33
CA VAL A 161 -18.32 18.93 13.12
C VAL A 161 -19.00 17.62 12.74
N VAL A 162 -18.64 17.06 11.58
CA VAL A 162 -19.06 15.71 11.21
C VAL A 162 -18.04 14.74 11.81
N GLU A 163 -18.33 14.26 13.01
CA GLU A 163 -17.56 13.17 13.60
C GLU A 163 -17.94 11.85 12.90
N LYS A 164 -17.10 11.42 11.97
CA LYS A 164 -17.24 10.13 11.30
C LYS A 164 -16.29 9.15 11.98
N LYS A 165 -16.84 8.31 12.86
CA LYS A 165 -16.11 7.18 13.45
C LYS A 165 -15.91 6.06 12.42
N VAL A 166 -15.08 6.30 11.42
CA VAL A 166 -14.58 5.25 10.53
C VAL A 166 -13.09 5.08 10.81
N PRO A 167 -12.71 4.18 11.73
CA PRO A 167 -11.30 3.96 11.99
C PRO A 167 -10.65 3.39 10.75
N LEU A 168 -9.51 3.96 10.35
CA LEU A 168 -8.63 3.24 9.45
C LEU A 168 -8.21 1.92 10.15
N PRO A 169 -8.48 0.74 9.55
CA PRO A 169 -8.24 -0.51 10.24
C PRO A 169 -6.74 -0.82 10.38
N ASP A 170 -6.31 -1.43 11.48
CA ASP A 170 -4.91 -1.87 11.71
C ASP A 170 -4.36 -2.77 10.59
N ARG A 171 -5.27 -3.49 9.93
CA ARG A 171 -4.95 -4.33 8.77
C ARG A 171 -4.55 -3.50 7.54
N TRP A 172 -5.03 -2.27 7.37
CA TRP A 172 -4.59 -1.37 6.30
C TRP A 172 -3.15 -0.94 6.52
N LEU A 173 -2.78 -0.54 7.74
CA LEU A 173 -1.39 -0.16 8.05
C LEU A 173 -0.41 -1.28 7.69
N ARG A 174 -0.67 -2.51 8.19
CA ARG A 174 0.14 -3.68 7.79
C ARG A 174 0.07 -3.93 6.28
N GLY A 175 -1.09 -3.72 5.68
CA GLY A 175 -1.29 -3.83 4.24
C GLY A 175 -0.37 -2.91 3.45
N PHE A 176 -0.29 -1.62 3.81
CA PHE A 176 0.55 -0.63 3.14
C PHE A 176 2.02 -1.01 3.15
N ALA A 177 2.54 -1.40 4.32
CA ALA A 177 3.94 -1.83 4.44
C ALA A 177 4.24 -3.10 3.61
N GLU A 178 3.33 -4.07 3.63
CA GLU A 178 3.48 -5.32 2.88
C GLU A 178 3.35 -5.11 1.37
N ALA A 179 2.46 -4.22 0.93
CA ALA A 179 2.34 -3.83 -0.47
C ALA A 179 3.59 -3.08 -0.95
N GLN A 180 4.15 -2.17 -0.15
CA GLN A 180 5.43 -1.51 -0.42
C GLN A 180 6.56 -2.54 -0.60
N VAL A 181 6.73 -3.47 0.35
CA VAL A 181 7.78 -4.50 0.29
C VAL A 181 7.61 -5.40 -0.95
N ALA A 182 6.38 -5.72 -1.32
CA ALA A 182 6.11 -6.48 -2.54
C ALA A 182 6.46 -5.67 -3.79
N SER A 183 5.94 -4.44 -3.90
CA SER A 183 6.10 -3.56 -5.06
C SER A 183 7.56 -3.18 -5.31
N ALA A 184 8.37 -3.01 -4.26
CA ALA A 184 9.80 -2.72 -4.37
C ALA A 184 10.62 -3.83 -5.06
N ARG A 185 10.02 -5.00 -5.32
CA ARG A 185 10.64 -6.15 -6.02
C ARG A 185 10.02 -6.41 -7.39
N PHE A 186 9.13 -5.54 -7.87
CA PHE A 186 8.48 -5.72 -9.16
C PHE A 186 9.29 -5.06 -10.27
N ASP A 187 9.27 -5.71 -11.43
CA ASP A 187 9.72 -5.14 -12.69
C ASP A 187 8.52 -4.90 -13.60
N LEU A 188 8.65 -3.99 -14.57
CA LEU A 188 7.71 -3.87 -15.68
C LEU A 188 7.78 -5.15 -16.54
N ARG A 189 6.65 -5.84 -16.69
CA ARG A 189 6.56 -7.13 -17.40
C ARG A 189 5.86 -7.03 -18.74
N ALA A 190 4.95 -6.07 -18.87
CA ALA A 190 4.24 -5.79 -20.11
C ALA A 190 3.76 -4.35 -20.13
N GLU A 191 3.74 -3.76 -21.32
CA GLU A 191 3.05 -2.51 -21.61
C GLU A 191 2.13 -2.74 -22.80
N LEU A 192 0.87 -2.35 -22.67
CA LEU A 192 -0.17 -2.50 -23.67
C LEU A 192 -0.65 -1.11 -24.08
N THR A 193 -0.92 -0.94 -25.37
CA THR A 193 -1.61 0.26 -25.87
C THR A 193 -3.02 0.37 -25.29
N ALA A 194 -3.62 1.56 -25.35
CA ALA A 194 -5.01 1.81 -24.96
C ALA A 194 -6.01 0.75 -25.50
N ALA A 195 -5.97 0.47 -26.80
CA ALA A 195 -6.89 -0.48 -27.43
C ALA A 195 -6.72 -1.91 -26.89
N GLN A 196 -5.47 -2.34 -26.71
CA GLN A 196 -5.14 -3.65 -26.13
C GLN A 196 -5.54 -3.75 -24.66
N ALA A 197 -5.32 -2.67 -23.89
CA ALA A 197 -5.73 -2.57 -22.49
C ALA A 197 -7.26 -2.71 -22.33
N VAL A 198 -8.02 -1.97 -23.14
CA VAL A 198 -9.50 -2.05 -23.16
C VAL A 198 -9.96 -3.45 -23.53
N ALA A 199 -9.41 -4.05 -24.58
CA ALA A 199 -9.76 -5.40 -25.01
C ALA A 199 -9.47 -6.42 -23.90
N PHE A 200 -8.29 -6.36 -23.29
CA PHE A 200 -7.88 -7.27 -22.22
C PHE A 200 -8.77 -7.12 -20.99
N LEU A 201 -8.92 -5.91 -20.44
CA LEU A 201 -9.68 -5.68 -19.19
C LEU A 201 -11.19 -5.97 -19.35
N ARG A 202 -11.75 -5.78 -20.55
CA ARG A 202 -13.14 -6.18 -20.85
C ARG A 202 -13.32 -7.69 -21.01
N SER A 203 -12.27 -8.41 -21.42
CA SER A 203 -12.30 -9.87 -21.54
C SER A 203 -12.22 -10.61 -20.20
N LEU A 204 -11.79 -9.93 -19.13
CA LEU A 204 -11.67 -10.53 -17.81
C LEU A 204 -13.05 -10.88 -17.23
N PRO A 205 -13.19 -12.04 -16.55
CA PRO A 205 -14.44 -12.40 -15.89
C PRO A 205 -14.81 -11.37 -14.83
N ARG A 206 -16.06 -10.88 -14.88
CA ARG A 206 -16.57 -9.86 -13.95
C ARG A 206 -16.97 -10.42 -12.58
N SER A 207 -17.34 -11.70 -12.53
CA SER A 207 -17.72 -12.42 -11.31
C SER A 207 -17.39 -13.91 -11.45
N SER A 208 -17.00 -14.55 -10.35
CA SER A 208 -17.03 -16.02 -10.28
C SER A 208 -18.49 -16.46 -10.12
N PRO A 209 -19.05 -17.29 -11.02
CA PRO A 209 -20.46 -17.71 -10.97
C PRO A 209 -20.84 -18.50 -9.70
N SER A 210 -19.87 -18.91 -8.89
CA SER A 210 -20.10 -19.68 -7.66
C SER A 210 -20.02 -18.87 -6.37
N GLY A 211 -19.77 -17.55 -6.43
CA GLY A 211 -19.46 -16.73 -5.24
C GLY A 211 -18.17 -17.14 -4.50
N ARG A 212 -17.52 -18.23 -4.94
CA ARG A 212 -16.23 -18.70 -4.47
C ARG A 212 -15.15 -18.05 -5.33
N ALA A 213 -14.14 -17.48 -4.70
CA ALA A 213 -12.95 -17.03 -5.39
C ALA A 213 -12.43 -18.16 -6.31
N ALA A 214 -12.13 -17.85 -7.58
CA ALA A 214 -11.61 -18.85 -8.51
C ALA A 214 -10.40 -19.54 -7.86
N ARG A 215 -10.46 -20.87 -7.67
CA ARG A 215 -9.37 -21.62 -7.04
C ARG A 215 -8.17 -21.63 -7.99
N GLY A 216 -7.05 -21.08 -7.55
CA GLY A 216 -5.79 -21.04 -8.29
C GLY A 216 -5.50 -19.67 -8.91
N ALA A 217 -4.26 -19.22 -8.75
CA ALA A 217 -3.77 -18.03 -9.45
C ALA A 217 -3.79 -18.27 -10.96
N ARG A 218 -4.42 -17.36 -11.71
CA ARG A 218 -4.26 -17.30 -13.16
C ARG A 218 -2.94 -16.62 -13.46
N TRP A 219 -2.42 -16.88 -14.64
CA TRP A 219 -1.20 -16.25 -15.13
C TRP A 219 -1.50 -15.60 -16.46
N VAL A 220 -0.82 -14.50 -16.76
CA VAL A 220 -0.84 -13.89 -18.09
C VAL A 220 0.58 -13.67 -18.57
N VAL A 221 0.81 -13.78 -19.88
CA VAL A 221 2.11 -13.50 -20.48
C VAL A 221 1.93 -12.56 -21.66
N ALA A 222 2.85 -11.62 -21.83
CA ALA A 222 2.90 -10.76 -23.02
C ALA A 222 3.23 -11.61 -24.24
N SER A 223 2.37 -11.56 -25.27
CA SER A 223 2.55 -12.29 -26.52
C SER A 223 1.82 -11.58 -27.66
N GLY A 224 2.56 -11.22 -28.71
CA GLY A 224 2.01 -10.56 -29.90
C GLY A 224 1.25 -9.27 -29.60
N GLY A 225 1.78 -8.42 -28.71
CA GLY A 225 1.13 -7.17 -28.29
C GLY A 225 -0.11 -7.35 -27.41
N SER A 226 -0.34 -8.54 -26.84
CA SER A 226 -1.50 -8.80 -25.97
C SER A 226 -1.09 -9.56 -24.72
N LEU A 227 -1.95 -9.59 -23.71
CA LEU A 227 -1.80 -10.47 -22.55
C LEU A 227 -2.62 -11.73 -22.76
N ARG A 228 -1.94 -12.86 -22.91
CA ARG A 228 -2.58 -14.16 -23.07
C ARG A 228 -2.63 -14.91 -21.74
N PRO A 229 -3.80 -15.42 -21.33
CA PRO A 229 -3.90 -16.27 -20.15
C PRO A 229 -3.07 -17.54 -20.31
N THR A 230 -2.39 -17.95 -19.25
CA THR A 230 -1.72 -19.25 -19.13
C THR A 230 -2.18 -19.94 -17.85
N THR A 231 -2.12 -21.27 -17.85
CA THR A 231 -2.50 -22.10 -16.68
C THR A 231 -1.32 -22.34 -15.73
N ARG A 232 -0.11 -21.93 -16.13
CA ARG A 232 1.14 -22.13 -15.39
C ARG A 232 2.04 -20.88 -15.49
N PRO A 233 2.88 -20.64 -14.47
CA PRO A 233 3.90 -19.58 -14.49
C PRO A 233 5.01 -19.95 -15.48
N VAL A 234 4.86 -19.50 -16.72
CA VAL A 234 5.93 -19.56 -17.74
C VAL A 234 6.87 -18.37 -17.58
N PRO A 235 8.10 -18.41 -18.14
CA PRO A 235 8.98 -17.24 -18.14
C PRO A 235 8.26 -15.98 -18.66
N GLY A 236 8.39 -14.88 -17.91
CA GLY A 236 7.71 -13.61 -18.23
C GLY A 236 6.23 -13.55 -17.83
N ALA A 237 5.65 -14.62 -17.28
CA ALA A 237 4.26 -14.59 -16.83
C ALA A 237 4.07 -13.77 -15.54
N VAL A 238 2.96 -13.05 -15.48
CA VAL A 238 2.52 -12.28 -14.31
C VAL A 238 1.30 -12.96 -13.68
N CYS A 239 1.33 -13.06 -12.36
CA CYS A 239 0.23 -13.61 -11.58
C CYS A 239 -1.00 -12.67 -11.66
N LEU A 240 -2.18 -13.21 -11.93
CA LEU A 240 -3.47 -12.54 -11.89
C LEU A 240 -4.43 -13.30 -10.95
N PRO A 241 -4.28 -13.11 -9.63
CA PRO A 241 -5.09 -13.82 -8.63
C PRO A 241 -6.45 -13.14 -8.47
N GLY A 242 -7.49 -13.73 -9.07
CA GLY A 242 -8.87 -13.20 -9.02
C GLY A 242 -9.06 -11.99 -9.95
N PRO A 243 -9.25 -12.19 -11.26
CA PRO A 243 -9.39 -11.10 -12.25
C PRO A 243 -10.45 -10.04 -11.91
N GLU A 244 -11.52 -10.44 -11.22
CA GLU A 244 -12.57 -9.54 -10.73
C GLU A 244 -12.06 -8.42 -9.82
N ARG A 245 -10.85 -8.59 -9.24
CA ARG A 245 -10.19 -7.59 -8.40
C ARG A 245 -9.67 -6.39 -9.19
N LEU A 246 -9.62 -6.48 -10.51
CA LEU A 246 -9.29 -5.37 -11.41
C LEU A 246 -10.52 -4.58 -11.87
N ALA A 247 -11.73 -4.91 -11.40
CA ALA A 247 -12.96 -4.27 -11.87
C ALA A 247 -12.98 -2.74 -11.70
N ALA A 248 -12.30 -2.20 -10.68
CA ALA A 248 -12.23 -0.75 -10.47
C ALA A 248 -11.50 -0.01 -11.61
N LEU A 249 -10.57 -0.66 -12.31
CA LEU A 249 -9.90 -0.07 -13.50
C LEU A 249 -10.88 0.22 -14.64
N GLN A 250 -12.03 -0.46 -14.68
CA GLN A 250 -13.03 -0.25 -15.74
C GLN A 250 -13.58 1.18 -15.77
N ARG A 251 -13.49 1.92 -14.65
CA ARG A 251 -13.96 3.32 -14.56
C ARG A 251 -13.18 4.30 -15.44
N VAL A 252 -11.90 4.02 -15.70
CA VAL A 252 -10.99 4.92 -16.42
C VAL A 252 -10.59 4.38 -17.80
N LEU A 253 -11.13 3.23 -18.21
CA LEU A 253 -10.75 2.56 -19.45
C LEU A 253 -10.94 3.39 -20.72
N ARG A 254 -11.93 4.30 -20.73
CA ARG A 254 -12.17 5.19 -21.88
C ARG A 254 -11.02 6.15 -22.11
N ASP A 255 -10.29 6.49 -21.06
CA ASP A 255 -9.28 7.54 -21.02
C ASP A 255 -7.86 6.98 -20.89
N ALA A 256 -7.74 5.66 -20.84
CA ALA A 256 -6.47 4.95 -20.77
C ALA A 256 -5.64 5.21 -22.02
N THR A 257 -4.38 5.60 -21.83
CA THR A 257 -3.38 5.69 -22.90
C THR A 257 -2.53 4.42 -22.99
N ALA A 258 -2.30 3.77 -21.84
CA ALA A 258 -1.61 2.48 -21.76
C ALA A 258 -2.04 1.67 -20.51
N LEU A 259 -1.73 0.38 -20.52
CA LEU A 259 -1.76 -0.48 -19.33
C LEU A 259 -0.36 -1.07 -19.12
N ARG A 260 0.23 -0.77 -17.97
CA ARG A 260 1.50 -1.36 -17.51
C ARG A 260 1.23 -2.43 -16.47
N VAL A 261 1.91 -3.56 -16.62
CA VAL A 261 1.77 -4.72 -15.75
C VAL A 261 3.10 -5.00 -15.09
N TYR A 262 3.09 -5.06 -13.77
CA TYR A 262 4.25 -5.27 -12.93
C TYR A 262 4.14 -6.56 -12.15
N GLY A 263 5.27 -7.20 -11.92
CA GLY A 263 5.36 -8.39 -11.09
C GLY A 263 6.81 -8.77 -10.81
N PRO A 264 7.04 -9.65 -9.83
CA PRO A 264 8.38 -10.14 -9.53
C PRO A 264 8.85 -11.12 -10.60
N VAL A 265 10.12 -11.50 -10.54
CA VAL A 265 10.64 -12.60 -11.35
C VAL A 265 9.89 -13.87 -10.97
N ALA A 266 9.19 -14.47 -11.93
CA ALA A 266 8.40 -15.66 -11.70
C ALA A 266 9.31 -16.83 -11.29
N ASP A 267 9.10 -17.35 -10.08
CA ASP A 267 9.80 -18.49 -9.50
C ASP A 267 8.94 -19.77 -9.46
N GLY A 268 7.78 -19.73 -10.12
CA GLY A 268 6.81 -20.82 -10.15
C GLY A 268 5.72 -20.74 -9.07
N ALA A 269 5.80 -19.79 -8.13
CA ALA A 269 4.79 -19.62 -7.08
C ALA A 269 3.87 -18.44 -7.34
N ALA A 270 2.61 -18.54 -6.92
CA ALA A 270 1.68 -17.40 -6.96
C ALA A 270 2.26 -16.21 -6.17
N ALA A 271 2.34 -15.07 -6.83
CA ALA A 271 2.96 -13.85 -6.32
C ALA A 271 2.02 -12.64 -6.48
N ALA A 272 2.36 -11.55 -5.81
CA ALA A 272 1.66 -10.28 -5.98
C ALA A 272 1.97 -9.68 -7.36
N SER A 273 1.08 -8.84 -7.86
CA SER A 273 1.25 -8.11 -9.11
C SER A 273 0.61 -6.74 -9.04
N ALA A 274 1.01 -5.82 -9.91
CA ALA A 274 0.39 -4.51 -10.02
C ALA A 274 0.01 -4.18 -11.46
N TRP A 275 -1.07 -3.42 -11.60
CA TRP A 275 -1.73 -3.11 -12.85
C TRP A 275 -2.01 -1.61 -12.86
N GLU A 276 -1.22 -0.87 -13.66
CA GLU A 276 -1.27 0.58 -13.78
C GLU A 276 -1.94 0.97 -15.10
N VAL A 277 -3.05 1.69 -15.02
CA VAL A 277 -3.61 2.39 -16.16
C VAL A 277 -2.99 3.77 -16.22
N VAL A 278 -2.28 4.04 -17.31
CA VAL A 278 -1.72 5.37 -17.62
C VAL A 278 -2.83 6.23 -18.21
N LEU A 279 -2.95 7.46 -17.72
CA LEU A 279 -3.97 8.42 -18.09
C LEU A 279 -3.30 9.77 -18.38
N PRO A 280 -3.92 10.68 -19.16
CA PRO A 280 -3.49 12.07 -19.23
C PRO A 280 -3.34 12.68 -17.82
N GLY A 281 -2.14 13.17 -17.50
CA GLY A 281 -1.80 13.80 -16.21
C GLY A 281 -1.99 12.93 -14.95
N MET A 282 -2.29 11.62 -15.08
CA MET A 282 -2.64 10.77 -13.95
C MET A 282 -2.22 9.31 -14.14
N ARG A 283 -2.13 8.55 -13.04
CA ARG A 283 -1.90 7.09 -13.06
C ARG A 283 -2.80 6.42 -12.04
N LEU A 284 -3.54 5.38 -12.45
CA LEU A 284 -4.34 4.56 -11.52
C LEU A 284 -3.77 3.14 -11.44
N THR A 285 -3.29 2.78 -10.25
CA THR A 285 -2.62 1.50 -10.01
C THR A 285 -3.39 0.64 -9.03
N LEU A 286 -3.66 -0.61 -9.40
CA LEU A 286 -4.15 -1.64 -8.50
C LEU A 286 -3.09 -2.71 -8.25
N THR A 287 -2.69 -2.88 -7.00
CA THR A 287 -1.77 -3.95 -6.57
C THR A 287 -2.56 -5.08 -5.91
N LEU A 288 -2.37 -6.30 -6.41
CA LEU A 288 -3.07 -7.50 -5.99
C LEU A 288 -2.17 -8.37 -5.11
N SER A 289 -2.66 -8.75 -3.93
CA SER A 289 -2.03 -9.79 -3.10
C SER A 289 -1.98 -11.14 -3.83
N PRO A 290 -1.04 -12.04 -3.47
CA PRO A 290 -0.77 -13.28 -4.21
C PRO A 290 -1.93 -14.27 -4.37
N ASP A 291 -2.97 -14.14 -3.56
CA ASP A 291 -4.13 -15.02 -3.57
C ASP A 291 -5.39 -14.21 -3.27
N SER A 292 -6.50 -14.52 -3.94
CA SER A 292 -7.78 -13.83 -3.78
C SER A 292 -8.39 -13.99 -2.39
N SER A 293 -8.03 -15.04 -1.65
CA SER A 293 -8.44 -15.29 -0.26
C SER A 293 -7.50 -14.70 0.79
N ARG A 294 -6.36 -14.13 0.39
CA ARG A 294 -5.33 -13.60 1.28
C ARG A 294 -5.15 -12.10 1.09
N GLY A 295 -5.01 -11.36 2.19
CA GLY A 295 -4.65 -9.95 2.16
C GLY A 295 -3.17 -9.72 2.45
N PHE A 296 -2.63 -8.60 1.96
CA PHE A 296 -1.25 -8.16 2.22
C PHE A 296 -0.91 -8.12 3.70
N SER A 297 -1.87 -7.70 4.55
CA SER A 297 -1.70 -7.52 6.01
C SER A 297 -1.22 -8.73 6.83
N GLY A 298 -1.09 -9.91 6.21
CA GLY A 298 -0.56 -11.13 6.84
C GLY A 298 0.54 -11.82 6.04
N GLU A 299 1.12 -11.18 5.02
CA GLU A 299 2.15 -11.78 4.16
C GLU A 299 3.51 -11.90 4.85
N GLY A 300 3.84 -11.04 5.81
CA GLY A 300 5.05 -11.16 6.63
C GLY A 300 6.36 -10.83 5.92
N GLY A 301 6.32 -10.11 4.80
CA GLY A 301 7.50 -9.64 4.08
C GLY A 301 8.33 -8.64 4.89
N VAL A 302 7.70 -7.92 5.83
CA VAL A 302 8.38 -6.93 6.69
C VAL A 302 9.16 -7.55 7.85
N LEU A 303 8.90 -8.82 8.19
CA LEU A 303 9.33 -9.41 9.47
C LEU A 303 10.85 -9.51 9.61
N GLU A 304 11.57 -9.73 8.51
CA GLU A 304 13.03 -9.86 8.54
C GLU A 304 13.72 -8.52 8.82
N ALA A 305 13.22 -7.44 8.22
CA ALA A 305 13.72 -6.09 8.48
C ALA A 305 13.44 -5.68 9.93
N LEU A 306 12.21 -5.91 10.43
CA LEU A 306 11.82 -5.61 11.81
C LEU A 306 12.53 -6.46 12.88
N ALA A 307 13.12 -7.59 12.49
CA ALA A 307 13.90 -8.46 13.35
C ALA A 307 15.38 -8.07 13.44
N THR A 308 15.77 -6.95 12.85
CA THR A 308 17.15 -6.43 12.89
C THR A 308 17.27 -5.41 14.01
N ASP A 309 18.27 -5.54 14.88
CA ASP A 309 18.41 -4.71 16.08
C ASP A 309 18.68 -3.23 15.71
N ASP A 310 19.53 -2.98 14.71
CA ASP A 310 19.86 -1.63 14.24
C ASP A 310 18.70 -0.94 13.49
N ALA A 311 17.70 -1.69 13.03
CA ALA A 311 16.66 -1.13 12.17
C ALA A 311 15.84 -0.03 12.85
N ALA A 312 15.78 -0.01 14.19
CA ALA A 312 15.13 1.06 14.94
C ALA A 312 15.87 2.39 14.79
N ALA A 313 17.14 2.40 15.18
CA ALA A 313 17.99 3.59 15.10
C ALA A 313 18.17 4.04 13.64
N ASP A 314 18.34 3.10 12.72
CA ASP A 314 18.46 3.42 11.29
C ASP A 314 17.19 4.08 10.74
N ALA A 315 16.00 3.61 11.17
CA ALA A 315 14.73 4.21 10.79
C ALA A 315 14.56 5.62 11.36
N GLU A 316 14.95 5.86 12.61
CA GLU A 316 14.92 7.21 13.19
C GLU A 316 15.78 8.18 12.39
N LEU A 317 17.03 7.80 12.10
CA LEU A 317 17.96 8.60 11.28
C LEU A 317 17.40 8.85 9.88
N VAL A 318 17.05 7.79 9.15
CA VAL A 318 16.52 7.89 7.78
C VAL A 318 15.25 8.73 7.73
N SER A 319 14.44 8.70 8.78
CA SER A 319 13.18 9.41 8.78
C SER A 319 13.29 10.93 8.74
N VAL A 320 14.37 11.49 9.31
CA VAL A 320 14.66 12.93 9.26
C VAL A 320 15.02 13.36 7.82
N LEU A 321 15.54 12.44 7.02
CA LEU A 321 15.99 12.67 5.64
C LEU A 321 14.88 12.52 4.59
N LEU A 322 13.67 12.07 4.96
CA LEU A 322 12.59 11.85 3.98
C LEU A 322 12.00 13.15 3.41
N ALA A 323 12.05 14.24 4.18
CA ALA A 323 11.74 15.62 3.78
C ALA A 323 10.46 15.86 2.95
N TRP A 324 9.45 14.99 3.05
CA TRP A 324 8.22 15.05 2.24
C TRP A 324 8.43 14.87 0.72
N GLU A 325 9.58 14.30 0.35
CA GLU A 325 9.99 14.10 -1.04
C GLU A 325 9.04 13.17 -1.80
N PRO A 326 8.65 13.54 -3.03
CA PRO A 326 7.81 12.71 -3.90
C PRO A 326 8.56 11.51 -4.48
N ARG A 327 9.90 11.54 -4.44
CA ARG A 327 10.79 10.50 -4.96
C ARG A 327 12.02 10.35 -4.07
N ILE A 328 12.17 9.16 -3.49
CA ILE A 328 13.21 8.84 -2.51
C ILE A 328 13.96 7.60 -2.99
N GLU A 329 15.22 7.79 -3.32
CA GLU A 329 16.13 6.75 -3.79
C GLU A 329 16.97 6.20 -2.63
N PRO A 330 17.01 4.87 -2.40
CA PRO A 330 17.81 4.30 -1.31
C PRO A 330 19.31 4.63 -1.38
N ALA A 331 19.86 4.82 -2.57
CA ALA A 331 21.26 5.20 -2.76
C ALA A 331 21.54 6.62 -2.25
N SER A 332 20.66 7.58 -2.56
CA SER A 332 20.80 8.96 -2.08
C SER A 332 20.69 9.04 -0.56
N LEU A 333 19.77 8.28 0.04
CA LEU A 333 19.66 8.19 1.50
C LEU A 333 20.88 7.53 2.13
N ALA A 334 21.47 6.53 1.49
CA ALA A 334 22.70 5.89 1.97
C ALA A 334 23.87 6.88 2.02
N GLU A 335 24.02 7.71 0.98
CA GLU A 335 25.02 8.77 0.93
C GLU A 335 24.81 9.81 2.03
N GLN A 336 23.57 10.29 2.22
CA GLN A 336 23.25 11.31 3.23
C GLN A 336 23.36 10.80 4.67
N SER A 337 22.98 9.55 4.93
CA SER A 337 22.98 8.95 6.27
C SER A 337 24.30 8.31 6.66
N GLY A 338 25.20 8.03 5.70
CA GLY A 338 26.39 7.21 5.89
C GLY A 338 26.09 5.72 6.11
N LEU A 339 24.83 5.27 5.97
CA LEU A 339 24.44 3.88 6.10
C LEU A 339 24.64 3.12 4.78
N GLY A 340 24.91 1.81 4.87
CA GLY A 340 24.87 0.96 3.69
C GLY A 340 23.44 0.87 3.10
N VAL A 341 23.33 0.75 1.77
CA VAL A 341 22.03 0.69 1.06
C VAL A 341 21.08 -0.38 1.63
N GLU A 342 21.59 -1.54 2.03
CA GLU A 342 20.77 -2.59 2.63
C GLU A 342 20.19 -2.20 4.00
N ARG A 343 20.95 -1.45 4.81
CA ARG A 343 20.45 -0.88 6.07
C ARG A 343 19.39 0.17 5.81
N VAL A 344 19.58 1.04 4.82
CA VAL A 344 18.56 2.01 4.38
C VAL A 344 17.28 1.30 3.91
N ARG A 345 17.38 0.23 3.13
CA ARG A 345 16.20 -0.55 2.71
C ARG A 345 15.48 -1.19 3.91
N ALA A 346 16.21 -1.69 4.90
CA ALA A 346 15.62 -2.21 6.13
C ALA A 346 14.93 -1.09 6.96
N ALA A 347 15.56 0.08 7.05
CA ALA A 347 15.00 1.27 7.70
C ALA A 347 13.71 1.73 7.00
N LEU A 348 13.70 1.85 5.67
CA LEU A 348 12.52 2.19 4.88
C LEU A 348 11.41 1.13 5.02
N THR A 349 11.75 -0.14 5.16
CA THR A 349 10.77 -1.20 5.45
C THR A 349 10.13 -0.97 6.82
N ARG A 350 10.91 -0.64 7.85
CA ARG A 350 10.41 -0.32 9.19
C ARG A 350 9.53 0.94 9.17
N LEU A 351 9.98 2.00 8.51
CA LEU A 351 9.21 3.24 8.32
C LEU A 351 7.89 2.98 7.60
N GLY A 352 7.88 2.09 6.61
CA GLY A 352 6.67 1.62 5.93
C GLY A 352 5.66 1.01 6.90
N THR A 353 6.12 0.24 7.89
CA THR A 353 5.24 -0.35 8.92
C THR A 353 4.66 0.69 9.88
N ALA A 354 5.34 1.81 10.06
CA ALA A 354 4.82 2.99 10.75
C ALA A 354 3.98 3.90 9.83
N GLY A 355 3.76 3.51 8.57
CA GLY A 355 2.98 4.27 7.61
C GLY A 355 3.70 5.48 7.03
N ARG A 356 5.03 5.58 7.24
CA ARG A 356 5.87 6.74 6.94
C ARG A 356 6.42 6.80 5.51
N VAL A 357 6.30 5.72 4.74
CA VAL A 357 6.71 5.71 3.32
C VAL A 357 5.76 4.86 2.49
N GLY A 358 5.66 5.16 1.20
CA GLY A 358 5.10 4.29 0.17
C GLY A 358 6.13 3.99 -0.92
N TYR A 359 5.73 3.21 -1.94
CA TYR A 359 6.58 2.88 -3.09
C TYR A 359 5.86 3.15 -4.41
N ASP A 360 6.51 3.88 -5.31
CA ASP A 360 6.03 4.21 -6.65
C ASP A 360 6.66 3.28 -7.69
N LEU A 361 5.82 2.50 -8.38
CA LEU A 361 6.26 1.53 -9.38
C LEU A 361 6.73 2.19 -10.68
N ALA A 362 6.13 3.31 -11.06
CA ALA A 362 6.49 4.00 -12.29
C ALA A 362 7.80 4.78 -12.12
N ASP A 363 8.03 5.36 -10.93
CA ASP A 363 9.26 6.09 -10.62
C ASP A 363 10.36 5.16 -10.04
N ALA A 364 10.02 3.89 -9.75
CA ALA A 364 10.86 2.89 -9.09
C ALA A 364 11.51 3.39 -7.79
N ALA A 365 10.77 4.18 -7.02
CA ALA A 365 11.29 4.92 -5.88
C ALA A 365 10.32 4.90 -4.69
N TYR A 366 10.85 5.16 -3.49
CA TYR A 366 10.00 5.44 -2.33
C TYR A 366 9.41 6.85 -2.42
N PHE A 367 8.36 7.12 -1.67
CA PHE A 367 7.86 8.49 -1.46
C PHE A 367 7.50 8.68 0.01
N HIS A 368 7.65 9.91 0.52
CA HIS A 368 7.27 10.22 1.89
C HIS A 368 5.76 10.32 2.02
N ARG A 369 5.21 9.74 3.09
CA ARG A 369 3.80 9.81 3.47
C ARG A 369 3.74 9.62 4.96
N GLU A 370 2.94 10.35 5.73
CA GLU A 370 2.79 10.04 7.15
C GLU A 370 1.33 9.70 7.49
N LEU A 371 1.00 8.41 7.45
CA LEU A 371 -0.32 7.97 7.92
C LEU A 371 -0.48 8.33 9.41
N PRO A 372 -1.67 8.81 9.84
CA PRO A 372 -1.84 9.39 11.17
C PRO A 372 -1.90 8.31 12.27
N TYR A 373 -0.83 7.53 12.49
CA TYR A 373 -0.80 6.44 13.46
C TYR A 373 0.40 6.51 14.40
N ASP A 374 0.26 5.83 15.55
CA ASP A 374 1.35 5.57 16.47
C ASP A 374 2.39 4.61 15.86
N ALA A 375 3.66 5.03 15.79
CA ALA A 375 4.77 4.29 15.23
C ALA A 375 5.05 2.95 15.93
N ASP A 376 4.79 2.85 17.24
CA ASP A 376 5.06 1.63 18.02
C ASP A 376 4.06 0.50 17.75
N ARG A 377 2.99 0.83 17.03
CA ARG A 377 1.87 -0.05 16.76
C ARG A 377 2.24 -1.20 15.81
N ALA A 378 3.21 -0.96 14.91
CA ALA A 378 3.69 -1.94 13.94
C ALA A 378 4.26 -3.21 14.60
N GLU A 379 5.11 -3.07 15.61
CA GLU A 379 5.77 -4.20 16.25
C GLU A 379 4.79 -5.03 17.10
N ARG A 380 3.93 -4.35 17.87
CA ARG A 380 2.89 -4.98 18.73
C ARG A 380 1.87 -5.79 17.91
N HIS A 381 1.70 -5.46 16.64
CA HIS A 381 0.72 -6.10 15.76
C HIS A 381 1.28 -7.20 14.87
N ASN A 382 2.51 -7.64 15.09
CA ASN A 382 3.11 -8.78 14.39
C ASN A 382 3.27 -9.98 15.33
N PRO A 383 2.25 -10.85 15.52
CA PRO A 383 2.31 -11.97 16.45
C PRO A 383 3.50 -12.90 16.24
N ARG A 384 3.95 -13.08 15.00
CA ARG A 384 5.14 -13.90 14.68
C ARG A 384 6.43 -13.27 15.18
N LEU A 385 6.58 -11.94 15.06
CA LEU A 385 7.74 -11.20 15.56
C LEU A 385 7.76 -11.21 17.08
N VAL A 386 6.62 -10.90 17.71
CA VAL A 386 6.46 -10.93 19.17
C VAL A 386 6.80 -12.32 19.73
N ALA A 387 6.26 -13.37 19.12
CA ALA A 387 6.56 -14.73 19.56
C ALA A 387 8.03 -15.12 19.31
N ALA A 388 8.66 -14.63 18.25
CA ALA A 388 10.09 -14.86 17.99
C ALA A 388 10.96 -14.20 19.07
N ARG A 389 10.72 -12.91 19.37
CA ARG A 389 11.45 -12.18 20.42
C ARG A 389 11.29 -12.85 21.79
N ARG A 390 10.09 -13.34 22.11
CA ARG A 390 9.85 -14.11 23.34
C ARG A 390 10.71 -15.37 23.40
N LEU A 391 10.80 -16.15 22.32
CA LEU A 391 11.66 -17.34 22.25
C LEU A 391 13.14 -17.00 22.46
N VAL A 392 13.59 -15.85 21.94
CA VAL A 392 14.96 -15.36 22.17
C VAL A 392 15.17 -14.99 23.64
N GLY A 393 14.24 -14.22 24.23
CA GLY A 393 14.33 -13.81 25.64
C GLY A 393 14.26 -14.97 26.63
N GLU A 394 13.58 -16.07 26.26
CA GLU A 394 13.52 -17.32 27.03
C GLU A 394 14.78 -18.19 26.87
N GLY A 395 15.77 -17.77 26.06
CA GLY A 395 16.95 -18.59 25.76
C GLY A 395 16.63 -19.89 25.02
N ALA A 396 15.49 -19.94 24.31
CA ALA A 396 14.92 -21.17 23.79
C ALA A 396 15.58 -21.68 22.48
N VAL A 397 16.63 -20.99 22.01
CA VAL A 397 17.33 -21.28 20.75
C VAL A 397 18.71 -21.86 21.05
N SER A 398 18.97 -23.08 20.59
CA SER A 398 20.29 -23.71 20.63
C SER A 398 20.84 -23.83 19.21
N LEU A 399 21.99 -23.19 18.95
CA LEU A 399 22.66 -23.22 17.66
C LEU A 399 23.60 -24.44 17.55
N ASP A 400 23.61 -25.10 16.40
CA ASP A 400 24.50 -26.21 16.06
C ASP A 400 24.92 -26.10 14.58
N GLY A 401 25.97 -25.33 14.31
CA GLY A 401 26.44 -25.02 12.95
C GLY A 401 25.33 -24.41 12.08
N ALA A 402 25.01 -25.07 10.96
CA ALA A 402 23.92 -24.66 10.06
C ALA A 402 22.51 -25.07 10.53
N ARG A 403 22.42 -25.83 11.63
CA ARG A 403 21.16 -26.24 12.25
C ARG A 403 20.94 -25.46 13.55
N ALA A 404 19.69 -25.40 13.98
CA ALA A 404 19.31 -24.86 15.26
C ALA A 404 18.07 -25.60 15.79
N THR A 405 18.05 -25.85 17.09
CA THR A 405 16.88 -26.38 17.79
C THR A 405 16.19 -25.24 18.53
N VAL A 406 14.88 -25.11 18.36
CA VAL A 406 14.06 -24.10 19.04
C VAL A 406 13.01 -24.80 19.91
N ALA A 407 13.09 -24.63 21.23
CA ALA A 407 12.05 -25.07 22.15
C ALA A 407 10.87 -24.07 22.11
N SER A 408 9.64 -24.55 21.92
CA SER A 408 8.44 -23.69 21.93
C SER A 408 7.28 -24.45 22.55
N GLY A 409 7.04 -24.21 23.85
CA GLY A 409 6.20 -25.09 24.67
C GLY A 409 6.86 -26.46 24.79
N ASP A 410 6.07 -27.53 24.75
CA ASP A 410 6.57 -28.90 24.90
C ASP A 410 7.21 -29.49 23.64
N ARG A 411 7.28 -28.71 22.55
CA ARG A 411 7.79 -29.15 21.26
C ARG A 411 9.14 -28.53 20.94
N ARG A 412 9.99 -29.31 20.26
CA ARG A 412 11.26 -28.85 19.68
C ARG A 412 11.15 -28.80 18.17
N TYR A 413 11.53 -27.67 17.59
CA TYR A 413 11.53 -27.47 16.14
C TYR A 413 12.97 -27.38 15.64
N GLN A 414 13.22 -28.03 14.50
CA GLN A 414 14.50 -27.94 13.82
C GLN A 414 14.42 -26.84 12.77
N VAL A 415 15.42 -25.96 12.78
CA VAL A 415 15.59 -24.88 11.81
C VAL A 415 16.92 -25.11 11.11
N ARG A 416 16.94 -25.04 9.78
CA ARG A 416 18.16 -25.17 8.98
C ARG A 416 18.33 -23.95 8.11
N GLU A 417 19.51 -23.34 8.18
CA GLU A 417 19.92 -22.26 7.28
C GLU A 417 20.61 -22.85 6.04
N SER A 418 20.31 -22.26 4.88
CA SER A 418 20.92 -22.59 3.59
C SER A 418 21.09 -21.29 2.80
N GLY A 419 22.29 -20.71 2.84
CA GLY A 419 22.52 -19.36 2.34
C GLY A 419 21.67 -18.34 3.12
N SER A 420 20.91 -17.50 2.42
CA SER A 420 19.98 -16.55 3.05
C SER A 420 18.62 -17.15 3.42
N ALA A 421 18.35 -18.41 3.04
CA ALA A 421 17.06 -19.06 3.28
C ALA A 421 17.05 -19.92 4.54
N PHE A 422 15.92 -19.93 5.24
CA PHE A 422 15.68 -20.81 6.39
C PHE A 422 14.61 -21.84 6.04
N SER A 423 14.77 -23.05 6.54
CA SER A 423 13.70 -24.06 6.59
C SER A 423 13.39 -24.44 8.03
N CYS A 424 12.17 -24.89 8.32
CA CYS A 424 11.74 -25.23 9.67
C CYS A 424 10.79 -26.43 9.68
N THR A 425 10.80 -27.25 10.73
CA THR A 425 9.88 -28.39 10.88
C THR A 425 8.47 -28.01 11.38
N CYS A 426 8.16 -26.73 11.52
CA CYS A 426 6.85 -26.28 11.99
C CYS A 426 5.78 -26.26 10.89
N GLN A 427 4.50 -26.33 11.28
CA GLN A 427 3.36 -26.31 10.37
C GLN A 427 3.37 -25.11 9.41
N TRP A 428 3.73 -23.91 9.90
CA TRP A 428 3.82 -22.72 9.07
C TRP A 428 4.77 -22.90 7.87
N TRP A 429 5.91 -23.54 8.10
CA TRP A 429 6.85 -23.82 7.02
C TRP A 429 6.32 -24.91 6.10
N ALA A 430 5.67 -25.95 6.63
CA ALA A 430 5.04 -26.99 5.82
C ALA A 430 4.01 -26.40 4.84
N ASP A 431 3.17 -25.48 5.32
CA ASP A 431 2.11 -24.84 4.53
C ASP A 431 2.65 -23.84 3.51
N TYR A 432 3.62 -23.00 3.91
CA TYR A 432 3.99 -21.82 3.12
C TYR A 432 5.40 -21.86 2.52
N ARG A 433 6.33 -22.66 3.06
CA ARG A 433 7.72 -22.78 2.60
C ARG A 433 8.40 -21.42 2.34
N GLY A 434 8.20 -20.46 3.24
CA GLY A 434 8.79 -19.11 3.17
C GLY A 434 7.99 -18.10 2.33
N ARG A 435 7.02 -18.53 1.52
CA ARG A 435 6.20 -17.64 0.66
C ARG A 435 5.29 -16.66 1.40
N ARG A 436 5.19 -16.80 2.72
CA ARG A 436 4.41 -15.92 3.60
C ARG A 436 5.28 -15.37 4.72
N GLY A 437 6.55 -15.11 4.43
CA GLY A 437 7.55 -14.69 5.40
C GLY A 437 7.93 -15.78 6.39
N PRO A 438 8.98 -15.55 7.20
CA PRO A 438 9.52 -16.54 8.11
C PRO A 438 8.55 -16.90 9.25
N CYS A 439 8.64 -18.13 9.75
CA CYS A 439 7.96 -18.52 10.98
C CYS A 439 8.66 -17.91 12.21
N LYS A 440 7.99 -17.92 13.37
CA LYS A 440 8.59 -17.41 14.63
C LYS A 440 9.92 -18.10 14.99
N HIS A 441 10.09 -19.39 14.67
CA HIS A 441 11.31 -20.15 14.99
C HIS A 441 12.48 -19.72 14.10
N ALA A 442 12.26 -19.58 12.79
CA ALA A 442 13.28 -19.09 11.87
C ALA A 442 13.69 -17.64 12.18
N LEU A 443 12.72 -16.79 12.53
CA LEU A 443 12.98 -15.44 13.02
C LEU A 443 13.85 -15.44 14.28
N ALA A 444 13.50 -16.25 15.29
CA ALA A 444 14.27 -16.34 16.54
C ALA A 444 15.71 -16.82 16.29
N VAL A 445 15.90 -17.84 15.46
CA VAL A 445 17.24 -18.33 15.09
C VAL A 445 18.06 -17.24 14.39
N ARG A 446 17.45 -16.50 13.46
CA ARG A 446 18.12 -15.41 12.77
C ARG A 446 18.55 -14.28 13.73
N MET A 447 17.69 -13.91 14.68
CA MET A 447 18.01 -12.92 15.72
C MET A 447 19.23 -13.36 16.55
N VAL A 448 19.22 -14.60 17.06
CA VAL A 448 20.35 -15.12 17.87
C VAL A 448 21.65 -15.22 17.07
N ARG A 449 21.59 -15.67 15.81
CA ARG A 449 22.78 -15.73 14.95
C ARG A 449 23.39 -14.35 14.73
N ARG A 450 22.56 -13.33 14.44
CA ARG A 450 23.02 -11.95 14.26
C ARG A 450 23.68 -11.40 15.53
N GLY A 451 23.04 -11.59 16.69
CA GLY A 451 23.61 -11.18 17.98
C GLY A 451 24.96 -11.87 18.28
N ALA A 452 25.09 -13.15 17.94
CA ALA A 452 26.35 -13.88 18.09
C ALA A 452 27.46 -13.36 17.14
N THR A 453 27.12 -12.94 15.92
CA THR A 453 28.07 -12.34 14.98
C THR A 453 28.55 -10.96 15.47
N VAL A 454 27.66 -10.13 16.00
CA VAL A 454 28.03 -8.82 16.57
C VAL A 454 28.95 -8.97 17.78
N ALA A 455 28.66 -9.92 18.68
CA ALA A 455 29.52 -10.21 19.83
C ALA A 455 30.90 -10.80 19.46
N GLY A 456 31.00 -11.48 18.32
CA GLY A 456 32.25 -12.03 17.80
C GLY A 456 33.12 -11.05 17.01
N GLY A 457 32.56 -9.94 16.52
CA GLY A 457 33.27 -8.91 15.74
C GLY A 457 33.84 -7.74 16.55
N VAL A 458 33.59 -7.71 17.87
CA VAL A 458 34.09 -6.68 18.81
C VAL A 458 35.28 -7.22 19.63
N ARG A 459 36.05 -8.18 19.10
CA ARG A 459 37.25 -8.73 19.75
C ARG A 459 38.52 -8.34 19.04
#